data_AF-A0AAD5Y7J4-F1
#
_entry.id   AF-A0AAD5Y7J4-F1
#
_cell.length_a   1.000
_cell.length_b   1.000
_cell.length_c   1.000
_cell.angle_alpha   90.00
_cell.angle_beta   90.00
_cell.angle_gamma   90.00
#
_symmetry.space_group_name_H-M   'P 1'
#
loop_
_entity.id
_entity.type
_entity.pdbx_description
1 polymer ?
#
loop_
_entity_poly.entity_id
_entity_poly.type
_entity_poly.pdbx_seq_one_letter_code
_entity_poly.pdbx_strand_id
1 'polypeptide(L)'
;MIDQLCQNYPTEAKAEFRMPLVWTSRVVPSSFPAGSGTWVIKEASKSHKASVASTAQRFDGQPIFFLEQIANAEVPMYRAKVASFDLLQKFLQVANEQKLTELQEIIQGKHLLKQVCRDPFTNIFGVSGESGKALVEAFDAFNNETDPRKKEQYSKLYKLLLVINSFDLQLMSTAVKGVTK
;
A
#
# COMPACT_ATOMS: atom_id res chain seq x y z
N MET A 1 -9.34 2.49 -9.63
CA MET A 1 -8.58 1.23 -9.58
C MET A 1 -8.53 0.63 -8.18
N ILE A 2 -7.88 1.23 -7.17
CA ILE A 2 -7.75 0.62 -5.81
C ILE A 2 -9.12 0.29 -5.19
N ASP A 3 -10.11 1.18 -5.30
CA ASP A 3 -11.46 0.93 -4.80
C ASP A 3 -12.13 -0.29 -5.49
N GLN A 4 -12.02 -0.36 -6.82
CA GLN A 4 -12.54 -1.49 -7.60
C GLN A 4 -11.81 -2.80 -7.29
N LEU A 5 -10.50 -2.75 -7.07
CA LEU A 5 -9.70 -3.90 -6.65
C LEU A 5 -10.20 -4.43 -5.30
N CYS A 6 -10.37 -3.55 -4.30
CA CYS A 6 -10.80 -3.95 -2.97
C CYS A 6 -12.25 -4.47 -2.95
N GLN A 7 -13.11 -3.94 -3.83
CA GLN A 7 -14.50 -4.38 -3.96
C GLN A 7 -14.62 -5.74 -4.68
N ASN A 8 -13.90 -5.92 -5.78
CA ASN A 8 -14.06 -7.09 -6.66
C ASN A 8 -13.15 -8.26 -6.26
N TYR A 9 -12.02 -7.98 -5.60
CA TYR A 9 -11.01 -8.97 -5.20
C TYR A 9 -10.60 -8.77 -3.74
N PRO A 10 -11.54 -8.91 -2.78
CA PRO A 10 -11.30 -8.58 -1.37
C PRO A 10 -10.27 -9.49 -0.69
N THR A 11 -10.06 -10.70 -1.19
CA THR A 11 -9.05 -11.63 -0.65
C THR A 11 -7.65 -11.21 -1.08
N GLU A 12 -7.48 -10.90 -2.37
CA GLU A 12 -6.23 -10.45 -2.96
C GLU A 12 -5.83 -9.06 -2.45
N ALA A 13 -6.80 -8.15 -2.23
CA ALA A 13 -6.55 -6.82 -1.68
C ALA A 13 -5.96 -6.86 -0.25
N LYS A 14 -6.23 -7.94 0.50
CA LYS A 14 -5.65 -8.19 1.83
C LYS A 14 -4.29 -8.88 1.79
N ALA A 15 -3.76 -9.20 0.60
CA ALA A 15 -2.43 -9.78 0.48
C ALA A 15 -1.39 -8.84 1.11
N GLU A 16 -0.53 -9.42 1.94
CA GLU A 16 0.58 -8.66 2.54
C GLU A 16 1.66 -8.43 1.48
N PHE A 17 2.04 -7.17 1.29
CA PHE A 17 3.11 -6.74 0.40
C PHE A 17 4.46 -7.34 0.84
N ARG A 18 5.36 -7.57 -0.11
CA ARG A 18 6.73 -8.00 0.19
C ARG A 18 7.43 -7.01 1.11
N MET A 19 7.33 -5.72 0.78
CA MET A 19 7.83 -4.60 1.55
C MET A 19 6.70 -3.56 1.70
N PRO A 20 6.59 -2.89 2.85
CA PRO A 20 5.59 -1.86 3.03
C PRO A 20 5.90 -0.68 2.10
N LEU A 21 4.86 -0.06 1.55
CA LEU A 21 4.98 1.26 0.96
C LEU A 21 5.19 2.28 2.07
N VAL A 22 6.07 3.25 1.85
CA VAL A 22 6.40 4.28 2.84
C VAL A 22 6.36 5.64 2.17
N TRP A 23 5.59 6.55 2.76
CA TRP A 23 5.48 7.94 2.30
C TRP A 23 5.26 8.88 3.48
N THR A 24 5.26 10.17 3.22
CA THR A 24 4.93 11.23 4.17
C THR A 24 3.55 11.72 3.82
N SER A 25 2.73 11.74 4.84
CA SER A 25 1.36 12.15 4.80
C SER A 25 1.18 13.43 5.61
N ARG A 26 0.20 14.23 5.20
CA ARG A 26 -0.31 15.35 5.98
C ARG A 26 -1.59 15.00 6.75
N VAL A 27 -2.09 13.77 6.60
CA VAL A 27 -3.23 13.26 7.35
C VAL A 27 -2.83 13.17 8.82
N VAL A 28 -3.62 13.81 9.67
CA VAL A 28 -3.39 13.86 11.12
C VAL A 28 -4.13 12.72 11.83
N PRO A 29 -3.64 12.25 12.99
CA PRO A 29 -4.29 11.20 13.77
C PRO A 29 -5.76 11.48 14.11
N SER A 30 -6.13 12.74 14.34
CA SER A 30 -7.51 13.15 14.63
C SER A 30 -8.48 12.97 13.45
N SER A 31 -7.97 12.77 12.22
CA SER A 31 -8.80 12.46 11.05
C SER A 31 -9.32 11.02 11.06
N PHE A 32 -8.71 10.13 11.86
CA PHE A 32 -9.09 8.72 11.89
C PHE A 32 -10.32 8.51 12.79
N PRO A 33 -11.30 7.69 12.37
CA PRO A 33 -12.49 7.43 13.16
C PRO A 33 -12.14 6.58 14.39
N ALA A 34 -12.25 7.19 15.57
CA ALA A 34 -12.13 6.51 16.85
C ALA A 34 -13.21 5.42 17.00
N GLY A 35 -12.87 4.29 17.64
CA GLY A 35 -13.83 3.21 17.90
C GLY A 35 -14.23 2.36 16.69
N SER A 36 -13.66 2.60 15.51
CA SER A 36 -13.94 1.84 14.27
C SER A 36 -13.45 0.38 14.27
N GLY A 37 -12.75 -0.06 15.32
CA GLY A 37 -12.12 -1.39 15.42
C GLY A 37 -10.94 -1.62 14.45
N THR A 38 -10.73 -0.72 13.49
CA THR A 38 -9.65 -0.79 12.48
C THR A 38 -8.40 -0.08 12.97
N TRP A 39 -8.55 1.04 13.67
CA TRP A 39 -7.46 1.95 14.03
C TRP A 39 -7.26 2.01 15.54
N VAL A 40 -6.00 1.94 15.96
CA VAL A 40 -5.52 2.26 17.30
C VAL A 40 -4.83 3.61 17.22
N ILE A 41 -5.47 4.63 17.78
CA ILE A 41 -5.01 6.03 17.74
C ILE A 41 -4.31 6.32 19.08
N LYS A 42 -3.07 6.82 19.01
CA LYS A 42 -2.30 7.29 20.17
C LYS A 42 -2.00 8.76 19.99
N GLU A 43 -2.55 9.59 20.86
CA GLU A 43 -2.31 11.03 20.86
C GLU A 43 -0.88 11.38 21.29
N ALA A 44 -0.40 12.55 20.87
CA ALA A 44 0.88 13.06 21.33
C ALA A 44 0.84 13.35 22.83
N SER A 45 1.92 13.02 23.51
CA SER A 45 2.17 13.35 24.92
C SER A 45 3.60 13.84 25.09
N LYS A 46 3.96 14.31 26.29
CA LYS A 46 5.33 14.81 26.58
C LYS A 46 6.44 13.80 26.25
N SER A 47 6.14 12.50 26.28
CA SER A 47 7.10 11.41 26.04
C SER A 47 6.83 10.61 24.75
N HIS A 48 5.67 10.77 24.11
CA HIS A 48 5.30 9.98 22.94
C HIS A 48 4.76 10.85 21.81
N LYS A 49 5.20 10.54 20.59
CA LYS A 49 4.68 11.16 19.38
C LYS A 49 3.30 10.63 19.07
N ALA A 50 2.47 11.46 18.42
CA ALA A 50 1.20 11.00 17.92
C ALA A 50 1.40 9.91 16.85
N SER A 51 0.59 8.87 16.91
CA SER A 51 0.65 7.74 15.97
C SER A 51 -0.70 7.08 15.76
N VAL A 52 -0.86 6.43 14.62
CA VAL A 52 -2.01 5.58 14.30
C VAL A 52 -1.49 4.23 13.81
N ALA A 53 -2.04 3.15 14.33
CA ALA A 53 -1.73 1.79 13.89
C ALA A 53 -3.01 1.05 13.49
N SER A 54 -2.94 0.16 12.51
CA SER A 54 -4.04 -0.79 12.29
C SER A 54 -4.06 -1.85 13.40
N THR A 55 -5.26 -2.35 13.72
CA THR A 55 -5.41 -3.54 14.58
C THR A 55 -4.92 -4.82 13.91
N ALA A 56 -5.04 -4.90 12.58
CA ALA A 56 -4.49 -5.99 11.79
C ALA A 56 -2.95 -5.94 11.80
N GLN A 57 -2.33 -7.10 11.98
CA GLN A 57 -0.89 -7.29 12.05
C GLN A 57 -0.38 -8.15 10.89
N ARG A 58 0.84 -7.86 10.48
CA ARG A 58 1.64 -8.65 9.56
C ARG A 58 2.14 -9.92 10.27
N PHE A 59 2.73 -10.82 9.49
CA PHE A 59 3.34 -12.03 10.03
C PHE A 59 4.43 -11.76 11.08
N ASP A 60 5.16 -10.65 10.96
CA ASP A 60 6.21 -10.23 11.90
C ASP A 60 5.68 -9.54 13.17
N GLY A 61 4.36 -9.44 13.33
CA GLY A 61 3.69 -8.78 14.45
C GLY A 61 3.61 -7.25 14.33
N GLN A 62 4.18 -6.65 13.27
CA GLN A 62 4.03 -5.21 13.03
C GLN A 62 2.62 -4.91 12.49
N PRO A 63 2.06 -3.72 12.76
CA PRO A 63 0.81 -3.30 12.15
C PRO A 63 0.91 -3.28 10.62
N ILE A 64 -0.14 -3.72 9.91
CA ILE A 64 -0.20 -3.64 8.45
C ILE A 64 -0.20 -2.17 7.98
N PHE A 65 -0.84 -1.27 8.74
CA PHE A 65 -0.73 0.18 8.56
C PHE A 65 -0.15 0.84 9.81
N PHE A 66 0.74 1.81 9.60
CA PHE A 66 1.28 2.63 10.68
C PHE A 66 1.53 4.06 10.21
N LEU A 67 1.19 5.03 11.06
CA LEU A 67 1.41 6.45 10.86
C LEU A 67 2.13 7.00 12.09
N GLU A 68 3.28 7.64 11.91
CA GLU A 68 4.05 8.24 13.01
C GLU A 68 4.44 9.68 12.70
N GLN A 69 4.41 10.55 13.70
CA GLN A 69 4.88 11.92 13.51
C GLN A 69 6.39 11.98 13.22
N ILE A 70 6.77 12.72 12.18
CA ILE A 70 8.17 13.00 11.86
C ILE A 70 8.67 14.09 12.81
N ALA A 71 9.81 13.86 13.47
CA ALA A 71 10.40 14.87 14.37
C ALA A 71 10.94 16.06 13.59
N ASN A 72 10.86 17.25 14.21
CA ASN A 72 11.51 18.48 13.77
C ASN A 72 11.10 18.97 12.36
N ALA A 73 9.87 18.69 11.94
CA ALA A 73 9.29 19.32 10.77
C ALA A 73 8.63 20.65 11.17
N GLU A 74 8.88 21.72 10.41
CA GLU A 74 8.25 23.05 10.63
C GLU A 74 6.72 22.98 10.50
N VAL A 75 6.22 22.03 9.72
CA VAL A 75 4.81 21.69 9.53
C VAL A 75 4.60 20.26 10.02
N PRO A 76 3.53 19.94 10.78
CA PRO A 76 3.26 18.58 11.24
C PRO A 76 3.13 17.63 10.04
N MET A 77 4.14 16.77 9.89
CA MET A 77 4.23 15.75 8.85
C MET A 77 4.33 14.38 9.51
N TYR A 78 3.76 13.38 8.85
CA TYR A 78 3.69 12.01 9.37
C TYR A 78 4.30 11.04 8.37
N ARG A 79 5.06 10.06 8.85
CA ARG A 79 5.49 8.93 8.03
C ARG A 79 4.40 7.87 8.08
N ALA A 80 3.79 7.60 6.93
CA ALA A 80 2.85 6.52 6.73
C ALA A 80 3.57 5.28 6.18
N LYS A 81 3.12 4.10 6.61
CA LYS A 81 3.55 2.79 6.14
C LYS A 81 2.32 1.94 5.91
N VAL A 82 2.25 1.23 4.78
CA VAL A 82 1.16 0.27 4.52
C VAL A 82 1.66 -0.97 3.80
N ALA A 83 1.13 -2.13 4.17
CA ALA A 83 1.51 -3.42 3.62
C ALA A 83 0.32 -4.19 2.99
N SER A 84 -0.80 -3.53 2.67
CA SER A 84 -1.91 -4.14 1.91
C SER A 84 -2.72 -3.09 1.17
N PHE A 85 -3.41 -3.48 0.10
CA PHE A 85 -4.32 -2.58 -0.61
C PHE A 85 -5.59 -2.29 0.17
N ASP A 86 -6.09 -3.25 0.96
CA ASP A 86 -7.27 -3.06 1.82
C ASP A 86 -7.08 -1.90 2.81
N LEU A 87 -5.95 -1.89 3.53
CA LEU A 87 -5.68 -0.81 4.49
C LEU A 87 -5.23 0.48 3.81
N LEU A 88 -4.59 0.41 2.63
CA LEU A 88 -4.34 1.61 1.82
C LEU A 88 -5.65 2.26 1.41
N GLN A 89 -6.63 1.48 0.95
CA GLN A 89 -7.94 1.99 0.54
C GLN A 89 -8.66 2.67 1.71
N LYS A 90 -8.69 2.04 2.89
CA LYS A 90 -9.25 2.64 4.11
C LYS A 90 -8.52 3.92 4.53
N PHE A 91 -7.20 3.95 4.42
CA PHE A 91 -6.44 5.18 4.66
C PHE A 91 -6.82 6.28 3.66
N LEU A 92 -6.94 5.96 2.37
CA LEU A 92 -7.32 6.94 1.35
C LEU A 92 -8.75 7.47 1.54
N GLN A 93 -9.65 6.69 2.15
CA GLN A 93 -10.97 7.18 2.59
C GLN A 93 -10.85 8.19 3.72
N VAL A 94 -9.94 7.98 4.69
CA VAL A 94 -9.64 8.95 5.76
C VAL A 94 -9.01 10.22 5.20
N ALA A 95 -8.10 10.09 4.22
CA ALA A 95 -7.47 11.23 3.55
C ALA A 95 -8.46 12.10 2.77
N ASN A 96 -9.57 11.49 2.30
CA ASN A 96 -10.65 12.14 1.57
C ASN A 96 -10.14 13.08 0.46
N GLU A 97 -10.22 14.39 0.66
CA GLU A 97 -9.77 15.42 -0.29
C GLU A 97 -8.28 15.33 -0.63
N GLN A 98 -7.46 14.79 0.27
CA GLN A 98 -6.01 14.62 0.09
C GLN A 98 -5.65 13.33 -0.64
N LYS A 99 -6.62 12.49 -1.03
CA LYS A 99 -6.38 11.17 -1.66
C LYS A 99 -5.42 11.22 -2.85
N LEU A 100 -5.56 12.20 -3.73
CA LEU A 100 -4.68 12.33 -4.91
C LEU A 100 -3.25 12.73 -4.53
N THR A 101 -3.12 13.64 -3.56
CA THR A 101 -1.81 14.04 -3.03
C THR A 101 -1.10 12.86 -2.39
N GLU A 102 -1.80 12.08 -1.56
CA GLU A 102 -1.24 10.89 -0.92
C GLU A 102 -0.81 9.83 -1.95
N LEU A 103 -1.62 9.58 -2.98
CA LEU A 103 -1.24 8.67 -4.08
C LEU A 103 -0.03 9.19 -4.86
N GLN A 104 0.06 10.49 -5.08
CA GLN A 104 1.19 11.11 -5.76
C GLN A 104 2.48 10.93 -4.95
N GLU A 105 2.45 11.13 -3.62
CA GLU A 105 3.60 10.90 -2.74
C GLU A 105 4.04 9.43 -2.76
N ILE A 106 3.09 8.48 -2.77
CA ILE A 106 3.38 7.05 -2.88
C ILE A 106 4.10 6.72 -4.21
N ILE A 107 3.62 7.26 -5.34
CA ILE A 107 4.16 6.95 -6.67
C ILE A 107 5.51 7.64 -6.90
N GLN A 108 5.59 8.93 -6.56
CA GLN A 108 6.77 9.73 -6.87
C GLN A 108 7.93 9.44 -5.91
N GLY A 109 7.66 8.77 -4.78
CA GLY A 109 8.66 8.36 -3.80
C GLY A 109 9.54 9.51 -3.32
N LYS A 110 9.05 10.75 -3.46
CA LYS A 110 9.88 11.97 -3.43
C LYS A 110 10.04 12.41 -1.99
N HIS A 111 10.76 11.61 -1.20
CA HIS A 111 10.83 11.86 0.23
C HIS A 111 12.10 12.53 0.77
N LEU A 112 11.84 13.54 1.61
CA LEU A 112 12.68 14.06 2.69
C LEU A 112 13.25 12.97 3.64
N LEU A 113 12.77 11.73 3.53
CA LEU A 113 13.26 10.58 4.27
C LEU A 113 14.38 9.94 3.43
N LYS A 114 15.61 9.92 3.96
CA LYS A 114 16.79 9.25 3.37
C LYS A 114 16.64 7.72 3.15
N GLN A 115 15.42 7.18 3.22
CA GLN A 115 15.13 5.78 2.92
C GLN A 115 14.74 5.66 1.45
N VAL A 116 15.46 4.81 0.72
CA VAL A 116 15.17 4.46 -0.67
C VAL A 116 13.81 3.77 -0.72
N CYS A 117 12.75 4.51 -1.02
CA CYS A 117 11.50 3.90 -1.43
C CYS A 117 11.74 3.39 -2.85
N ARG A 118 12.01 2.09 -3.00
CA ARG A 118 12.02 1.46 -4.32
C ARG A 118 10.66 1.66 -4.97
N ASP A 119 10.63 1.56 -6.29
CA ASP A 119 9.42 1.55 -7.09
C ASP A 119 8.27 0.76 -6.38
N PRO A 120 7.06 1.34 -6.22
CA PRO A 120 5.98 0.72 -5.47
C PRO A 120 5.64 -0.70 -5.93
N PHE A 121 5.75 -0.96 -7.24
CA PHE A 121 5.51 -2.28 -7.81
C PHE A 121 6.54 -3.30 -7.28
N THR A 122 7.82 -2.93 -7.26
CA THR A 122 8.88 -3.74 -6.64
C THR A 122 8.63 -3.99 -5.15
N ASN A 123 8.16 -3.00 -4.40
CA ASN A 123 7.85 -3.18 -2.97
C ASN A 123 6.67 -4.13 -2.74
N ILE A 124 5.62 -4.03 -3.56
CA ILE A 124 4.41 -4.85 -3.42
C ILE A 124 4.71 -6.31 -3.77
N PHE A 125 5.32 -6.53 -4.94
CA PHE A 125 5.45 -7.86 -5.54
C PHE A 125 6.81 -8.52 -5.32
N GLY A 126 7.85 -7.74 -5.00
CA GLY A 126 9.23 -8.23 -4.82
C GLY A 126 9.90 -8.65 -6.12
N VAL A 127 9.36 -8.21 -7.26
CA VAL A 127 9.90 -8.48 -8.60
C VAL A 127 10.31 -7.17 -9.24
N SER A 128 11.33 -7.20 -10.09
CA SER A 128 11.88 -6.01 -10.71
C SER A 128 12.03 -6.25 -12.21
N GLY A 129 11.24 -5.58 -13.03
CA GLY A 129 11.38 -5.69 -14.48
C GLY A 129 10.20 -5.15 -15.28
N GLU A 130 10.37 -5.17 -16.60
CA GLU A 130 9.31 -4.92 -17.59
C GLU A 130 8.11 -5.85 -17.38
N SER A 131 6.94 -5.40 -17.81
CA SER A 131 5.60 -5.93 -17.48
C SER A 131 5.40 -7.43 -17.79
N GLY A 132 6.26 -8.06 -18.61
CA GLY A 132 6.26 -9.51 -18.85
C GLY A 132 7.21 -10.31 -17.95
N LYS A 133 8.40 -9.77 -17.63
CA LYS A 133 9.40 -10.47 -16.81
C LYS A 133 8.95 -10.59 -15.36
N ALA A 134 8.29 -9.55 -14.85
CA ALA A 134 7.75 -9.53 -13.48
C ALA A 134 6.72 -10.65 -13.23
N LEU A 135 5.87 -10.97 -14.21
CA LEU A 135 4.89 -12.05 -14.11
C LEU A 135 5.56 -13.42 -14.01
N VAL A 136 6.61 -13.65 -14.80
CA VAL A 136 7.40 -14.89 -14.78
C VAL A 136 8.12 -15.03 -13.44
N GLU A 137 8.81 -13.98 -12.99
CA GLU A 137 9.50 -13.98 -11.70
C GLU A 137 8.54 -14.25 -10.52
N ALA A 138 7.34 -13.66 -10.55
CA ALA A 138 6.33 -13.88 -9.52
C ALA A 138 5.78 -15.33 -9.55
N PHE A 139 5.61 -15.91 -10.74
CA PHE A 139 5.18 -17.30 -10.91
C PHE A 139 6.24 -18.28 -10.39
N ASP A 140 7.51 -18.06 -10.74
CA ASP A 140 8.62 -18.89 -10.28
C ASP A 140 8.77 -18.80 -8.77
N ALA A 141 8.65 -17.60 -8.19
CA ALA A 141 8.67 -17.42 -6.74
C ALA A 141 7.54 -18.19 -6.05
N PHE A 142 6.33 -18.17 -6.60
CA PHE A 142 5.18 -18.92 -6.06
C PHE A 142 5.37 -20.44 -6.17
N ASN A 143 5.81 -20.96 -7.31
CA ASN A 143 5.93 -22.40 -7.51
C ASN A 143 7.06 -23.05 -6.70
N ASN A 144 8.18 -22.34 -6.58
CA ASN A 144 9.37 -22.84 -5.90
C ASN A 144 9.32 -22.62 -4.38
N GLU A 145 8.32 -21.90 -3.86
CA GLU A 145 8.15 -21.74 -2.41
C GLU A 145 7.67 -23.04 -1.76
N THR A 146 8.38 -23.43 -0.71
CA THR A 146 8.17 -24.68 0.02
C THR A 146 7.41 -24.47 1.31
N ASP A 147 7.53 -23.29 1.91
CA ASP A 147 6.77 -22.92 3.10
C ASP A 147 5.29 -22.69 2.72
N PRO A 148 4.33 -23.45 3.28
CA PRO A 148 2.92 -23.35 2.90
C PRO A 148 2.32 -21.96 3.11
N ARG A 149 2.77 -21.23 4.14
CA ARG A 149 2.24 -19.90 4.47
C ARG A 149 2.77 -18.87 3.50
N LYS A 150 4.08 -18.90 3.21
CA LYS A 150 4.68 -18.01 2.20
C LYS A 150 4.13 -18.33 0.81
N LYS A 151 3.91 -19.60 0.50
CA LYS A 151 3.32 -20.05 -0.76
C LYS A 151 1.91 -19.49 -0.94
N GLU A 152 1.09 -19.50 0.11
CA GLU A 152 -0.23 -18.86 0.09
C GLU A 152 -0.12 -17.35 -0.17
N GLN A 153 0.79 -16.66 0.52
CA GLN A 153 1.02 -15.23 0.32
C GLN A 153 1.46 -14.93 -1.12
N TYR A 154 2.40 -15.71 -1.67
CA TYR A 154 2.89 -15.50 -3.03
C TYR A 154 1.82 -15.83 -4.06
N SER A 155 0.96 -16.82 -3.79
CA SER A 155 -0.21 -17.09 -4.61
C SER A 155 -1.15 -15.87 -4.68
N LYS A 156 -1.43 -15.25 -3.53
CA LYS A 156 -2.28 -14.04 -3.47
C LYS A 156 -1.63 -12.86 -4.21
N LEU A 157 -0.32 -12.64 -4.02
CA LEU A 157 0.41 -11.59 -4.72
C LEU A 157 0.48 -11.82 -6.24
N TYR A 158 0.66 -13.06 -6.68
CA TYR A 158 0.65 -13.42 -8.10
C TYR A 158 -0.73 -13.18 -8.74
N LYS A 159 -1.82 -13.62 -8.09
CA LYS A 159 -3.18 -13.34 -8.53
C LYS A 159 -3.46 -11.84 -8.60
N LEU A 160 -3.04 -11.10 -7.58
CA LEU A 160 -3.15 -9.65 -7.53
C LEU A 160 -2.41 -8.98 -8.69
N LEU A 161 -1.21 -9.46 -9.03
CA LEU A 161 -0.44 -8.95 -10.17
C LEU A 161 -1.16 -9.18 -11.50
N LEU A 162 -1.76 -10.37 -11.70
CA LEU A 162 -2.60 -10.66 -12.87
C LEU A 162 -3.81 -9.73 -12.96
N VAL A 163 -4.47 -9.46 -11.83
CA VAL A 163 -5.61 -8.53 -11.76
C VAL A 163 -5.17 -7.11 -12.14
N ILE A 164 -4.05 -6.61 -11.60
CA ILE A 164 -3.54 -5.28 -11.97
C ILE A 164 -3.22 -5.22 -13.46
N ASN A 165 -2.54 -6.24 -14.00
CA ASN A 165 -2.24 -6.30 -15.43
C ASN A 165 -3.52 -6.28 -16.29
N SER A 166 -4.59 -6.96 -15.86
CA SER A 166 -5.88 -6.92 -16.55
C SER A 166 -6.52 -5.52 -16.54
N PHE A 167 -6.38 -4.77 -15.43
CA PHE A 167 -6.84 -3.38 -15.35
C PHE A 167 -6.04 -2.48 -16.29
N ASP A 168 -4.72 -2.62 -16.33
CA ASP A 168 -3.86 -1.84 -17.23
C ASP A 168 -4.25 -2.06 -18.70
N LEU A 169 -4.48 -3.31 -19.10
CA LEU A 169 -4.94 -3.64 -20.46
C LEU A 169 -6.32 -3.03 -20.78
N GLN A 170 -7.24 -3.01 -19.82
CA GLN A 170 -8.55 -2.37 -20.00
C GLN A 170 -8.43 -0.85 -20.16
N LEU A 171 -7.56 -0.22 -19.37
CA LEU A 171 -7.30 1.21 -19.47
C LEU A 171 -6.66 1.57 -20.81
N MET A 172 -5.66 0.80 -21.26
CA MET A 172 -5.04 0.96 -22.58
C MET A 172 -6.06 0.78 -23.72
N SER A 173 -6.90 -0.27 -23.66
CA SER A 173 -7.95 -0.50 -24.66
C SER A 173 -8.94 0.66 -24.73
N THR A 174 -9.31 1.22 -23.57
CA THR A 174 -10.21 2.37 -23.47
C THR A 174 -9.55 3.64 -24.06
N ALA A 175 -8.28 3.88 -23.74
CA ALA A 175 -7.52 5.01 -24.26
C ALA A 175 -7.38 4.93 -25.80
N VAL A 176 -7.02 3.77 -26.35
CA VAL A 176 -6.91 3.57 -27.80
C VAL A 176 -8.24 3.82 -28.50
N LYS A 177 -9.35 3.28 -27.97
CA LYS A 177 -10.70 3.53 -28.51
C LYS A 177 -11.10 5.00 -28.47
N GLY A 178 -10.60 5.75 -27.50
CA GLY A 178 -10.83 7.19 -27.37
C GLY A 178 -10.03 8.03 -28.37
N VAL A 179 -8.87 7.55 -28.83
CA VAL A 179 -8.01 8.23 -29.83
C VAL A 179 -8.48 7.93 -31.27
N THR A 180 -9.15 6.80 -31.50
CA THR A 180 -9.70 6.43 -32.81
C THR A 180 -11.08 7.01 -33.10
N LYS A 181 -11.56 7.97 -32.30
CA LYS A 181 -12.79 8.75 -32.54
C LYS A 181 -12.43 10.20 -32.82
#